data_AF-A0A1V1PAF3-F1
#
_entry.id   AF-A0A1V1PAF3-F1
#
_cell.length_a   1.000
_cell.length_b   1.000
_cell.length_c   1.000
_cell.angle_alpha   90.00
_cell.angle_beta   90.00
_cell.angle_gamma   90.00
#
_symmetry.space_group_name_H-M   'P 1'
#
loop_
_entity.id
_entity.type
_entity.pdbx_description
1 polymer ?
#
loop_
_entity_poly.entity_id
_entity_poly.type
_entity_poly.pdbx_seq_one_letter_code
_entity_poly.pdbx_strand_id
1 'polypeptide(L)'
;MEQYLYLKRQLNFFSSVMIIFADVIGSGIFMVTGYVFGITENAFLVLVLWGLGGCVAITGSLCYAELLSMWPENGGEYAFLKKSMAHYHRF
;
A
#
# COMPACT_ATOMS: atom_id res chain seq x y z
N MET A 1 -31.57 19.73 8.12
CA MET A 1 -30.51 19.62 9.14
C MET A 1 -29.59 18.51 8.66
N GLU A 2 -28.56 18.88 7.90
CA GLU A 2 -27.51 17.95 7.49
C GLU A 2 -26.71 17.56 8.74
N GLN A 3 -27.07 16.43 9.37
CA GLN A 3 -26.23 15.81 10.37
C GLN A 3 -24.96 15.37 9.66
N TYR A 4 -23.90 16.17 9.75
CA TYR A 4 -22.56 15.76 9.37
C TYR A 4 -22.27 14.41 10.05
N LEU A 5 -22.28 13.34 9.25
CA LEU A 5 -22.01 11.97 9.70
C LEU A 5 -20.58 11.91 10.24
N TYR A 6 -20.42 12.20 11.53
CA TYR A 6 -19.14 12.14 12.20
C TYR A 6 -18.74 10.67 12.30
N LEU A 7 -17.69 10.26 11.58
CA LEU A 7 -17.23 8.87 11.64
C LEU A 7 -16.74 8.56 13.06
N LYS A 8 -17.36 7.55 13.67
CA LYS A 8 -16.90 7.04 14.96
C LYS A 8 -15.58 6.28 14.75
N ARG A 9 -14.53 6.67 15.48
CA ARG A 9 -13.25 5.97 15.46
C ARG A 9 -13.42 4.58 16.10
N GLN A 10 -13.54 3.55 15.27
CA GLN A 10 -13.75 2.15 15.65
C GLN A 10 -12.65 1.23 15.11
N LEU A 11 -11.75 1.74 14.26
CA LEU A 11 -10.68 0.95 13.67
C LEU A 11 -9.64 0.62 14.75
N ASN A 12 -9.62 -0.66 15.13
CA ASN A 12 -8.62 -1.21 16.04
C ASN A 12 -7.44 -1.77 15.22
N PHE A 13 -6.32 -2.04 15.90
CA PHE A 13 -5.11 -2.59 15.25
C PHE A 13 -5.41 -3.82 14.40
N PHE A 14 -6.11 -4.81 14.97
CA PHE A 14 -6.45 -6.04 14.27
C PHE A 14 -7.32 -5.78 13.03
N SER A 15 -8.36 -4.95 13.16
CA SER A 15 -9.23 -4.60 12.03
C SER A 15 -8.46 -3.88 10.92
N SER A 16 -7.49 -3.03 11.28
CA SER A 16 -6.65 -2.32 10.33
C SER A 16 -5.75 -3.28 9.55
N VAL A 17 -5.12 -4.23 10.26
CA VAL A 17 -4.27 -5.26 9.65
C VAL A 17 -5.08 -6.15 8.71
N MET A 18 -6.29 -6.58 9.11
CA MET A 18 -7.16 -7.39 8.25
C MET A 18 -7.57 -6.67 6.96
N ILE A 19 -7.82 -5.35 7.02
CA ILE A 19 -8.12 -4.55 5.83
C ILE A 19 -6.93 -4.55 4.86
N ILE A 20 -5.71 -4.39 5.37
CA ILE A 20 -4.49 -4.44 4.55
C ILE A 20 -4.33 -5.81 3.90
N PHE A 21 -4.56 -6.91 4.63
CA PHE A 21 -4.52 -8.26 4.04
C PHE A 21 -5.54 -8.45 2.93
N ALA A 22 -6.76 -7.95 3.11
CA ALA A 22 -7.81 -8.03 2.11
C ALA A 22 -7.50 -7.20 0.85
N ASP A 23 -6.79 -6.07 1.01
CA ASP A 23 -6.36 -5.22 -0.10
C ASP A 23 -5.19 -5.82 -0.89
N VAL A 24 -4.21 -6.41 -0.19
CA VAL A 24 -2.98 -6.94 -0.81
C VAL A 24 -3.20 -8.31 -1.48
N ILE A 25 -4.00 -9.19 -0.87
CA ILE A 25 -4.25 -10.53 -1.41
C ILE A 25 -5.34 -10.47 -2.48
N GLY A 26 -4.92 -10.47 -3.74
CA GLY A 26 -5.81 -10.46 -4.89
C GLY A 26 -5.42 -11.46 -5.98
N SER A 27 -5.93 -11.23 -7.19
CA SER A 27 -5.68 -12.08 -8.36
C SER A 27 -4.22 -12.08 -8.83
N GLY A 28 -3.41 -11.13 -8.35
CA GLY A 28 -1.98 -11.01 -8.67
C GLY A 28 -1.17 -12.26 -8.35
N ILE A 29 -1.50 -12.98 -7.28
CA ILE A 29 -0.80 -14.23 -6.91
C ILE A 29 -0.93 -15.31 -7.98
N PHE A 30 -2.05 -15.35 -8.72
CA PHE A 30 -2.28 -16.34 -9.77
C PHE A 30 -1.74 -15.85 -11.13
N MET A 31 -2.04 -14.61 -11.49
CA MET A 31 -1.66 -14.07 -12.80
C MET A 31 -0.16 -13.82 -12.92
N VAL A 32 0.45 -13.12 -11.95
CA VAL A 32 1.87 -12.75 -12.01
C VAL A 32 2.74 -14.00 -11.89
N THR A 33 2.41 -14.90 -10.98
CA THR A 33 3.16 -16.15 -10.79
C THR A 33 3.12 -17.03 -12.03
N GLY A 34 1.94 -17.18 -12.66
CA GLY A 34 1.81 -17.94 -13.91
C GLY A 34 2.59 -17.29 -15.07
N TYR A 35 2.54 -15.97 -15.18
CA TYR A 35 3.30 -15.22 -16.20
C TYR A 35 4.82 -15.37 -16.01
N VAL A 36 5.33 -15.17 -14.79
CA VAL A 36 6.76 -15.28 -14.47
C VAL A 36 7.24 -16.71 -14.68
N PHE A 37 6.45 -17.71 -14.27
CA PHE A 37 6.77 -19.11 -14.52
C PHE A 37 6.80 -19.43 -16.01
N GLY A 38 5.88 -18.88 -16.81
CA GLY A 38 5.87 -19.07 -18.26
C GLY A 38 7.10 -18.49 -18.97
N ILE A 39 7.81 -17.52 -18.37
CA ILE A 39 9.04 -16.93 -18.92
C ILE A 39 10.29 -17.67 -18.42
N THR A 40 10.31 -18.03 -17.14
CA THR A 40 11.50 -18.61 -16.50
C THR A 40 11.54 -20.13 -16.54
N GLU A 41 10.38 -20.78 -16.73
CA GLU A 41 10.16 -22.23 -16.66
C GLU A 41 10.75 -22.90 -15.40
N ASN A 42 10.99 -22.11 -14.34
CA ASN A 42 11.72 -22.54 -13.16
C ASN A 42 11.05 -22.02 -11.88
N ALA A 43 10.47 -22.94 -11.11
CA ALA A 43 9.74 -22.63 -9.89
C ALA A 43 10.62 -21.97 -8.80
N PHE A 44 11.90 -22.32 -8.71
CA PHE A 44 12.82 -21.72 -7.75
C PHE A 44 13.05 -20.24 -8.06
N LEU A 45 13.25 -19.89 -9.33
CA LEU A 45 13.41 -18.49 -9.75
C LEU A 45 12.15 -17.66 -9.45
N VAL A 46 10.96 -18.24 -9.65
CA VAL A 46 9.69 -17.56 -9.30
C VAL A 46 9.61 -17.23 -7.81
N LEU A 47 10.00 -18.16 -6.94
CA LEU A 47 10.02 -17.93 -5.49
C LEU A 47 11.05 -16.88 -5.08
N VAL A 48 12.24 -16.88 -5.70
CA VAL A 48 13.27 -15.86 -5.45
C VAL A 48 12.77 -14.47 -5.87
N LEU A 49 12.14 -14.35 -7.04
CA LEU A 49 11.58 -13.09 -7.51
C LEU A 49 10.45 -12.58 -6.61
N TRP A 50 9.59 -13.48 -6.11
CA TRP A 50 8.58 -13.13 -5.11
C TRP A 50 9.22 -12.64 -3.80
N GLY A 51 10.28 -13.29 -3.33
CA GLY A 51 11.04 -12.85 -2.17
C GLY A 51 11.60 -11.43 -2.35
N LEU A 52 12.24 -11.17 -3.50
CA LEU A 52 12.77 -9.84 -3.83
C LEU A 52 11.67 -8.79 -3.93
N GLY A 53 10.55 -9.12 -4.59
CA GLY A 53 9.38 -8.24 -4.66
C GLY A 53 8.81 -7.91 -3.27
N GLY A 54 8.75 -8.91 -2.38
CA GLY A 54 8.38 -8.73 -0.98
C GLY A 54 9.32 -7.77 -0.23
N CYS A 55 10.63 -7.91 -0.40
CA CYS A 55 11.60 -6.99 0.20
C CYS A 55 11.42 -5.53 -0.28
N VAL A 56 11.18 -5.34 -1.57
CA VAL A 56 10.90 -4.01 -2.14
C VAL A 56 9.60 -3.44 -1.56
N ALA A 57 8.54 -4.25 -1.48
CA ALA A 57 7.26 -3.84 -0.92
C ALA A 57 7.35 -3.43 0.56
N ILE A 58 8.08 -4.18 1.38
CA ILE A 58 8.32 -3.84 2.79
C ILE A 58 9.04 -2.50 2.90
N THR A 59 10.08 -2.31 2.10
CA THR A 59 10.84 -1.05 2.10
C THR A 59 9.95 0.14 1.75
N GLY A 60 9.12 0.02 0.70
CA GLY A 60 8.14 1.04 0.34
C GLY A 60 7.11 1.29 1.46
N SER A 61 6.60 0.22 2.08
CA SER A 61 5.63 0.33 3.18
C SER A 61 6.18 1.07 4.40
N LEU A 62 7.46 0.89 4.74
CA LEU A 62 8.12 1.63 5.82
C LEU A 62 8.21 3.13 5.50
N CYS A 63 8.59 3.49 4.27
CA CYS A 63 8.60 4.88 3.82
C CYS A 63 7.19 5.50 3.93
N TYR A 64 6.16 4.78 3.51
CA TYR A 64 4.77 5.23 3.65
C TYR A 64 4.35 5.35 5.11
N ALA A 65 4.77 4.44 6.00
CA ALA A 65 4.46 4.48 7.42
C ALA A 65 5.05 5.73 8.08
N GLU A 66 6.30 6.08 7.77
CA GLU A 66 6.91 7.33 8.24
C GLU A 66 6.12 8.55 7.76
N LEU A 67 5.75 8.58 6.47
CA LEU A 67 5.02 9.70 5.88
C LEU A 67 3.61 9.87 6.47
N LEU A 68 2.88 8.76 6.63
CA LEU A 68 1.55 8.71 7.25
C LEU A 68 1.60 9.14 8.72
N SER A 69 2.69 8.82 9.43
CA SER A 69 2.89 9.28 10.80
C SER A 69 3.16 10.78 10.90
N MET A 70 3.88 11.35 9.91
CA MET A 70 4.19 12.77 9.85
C MET A 70 2.98 13.63 9.48
N TRP A 71 2.13 13.14 8.57
CA TRP A 71 0.92 13.83 8.11
C TRP A 71 -0.32 12.94 8.23
N PRO A 72 -0.93 12.85 9.43
CA PRO A 72 -2.09 12.00 9.70
C PRO A 72 -3.39 12.64 9.18
N GLU A 73 -3.43 12.95 7.90
CA GLU A 73 -4.58 13.54 7.20
C GLU A 73 -5.34 12.45 6.42
N ASN A 74 -6.67 12.58 6.36
CA ASN A 74 -7.50 11.69 5.56
C ASN A 74 -7.33 12.07 4.07
N GLY A 75 -6.73 11.20 3.26
CA GLY A 75 -6.52 11.46 1.83
C GLY A 75 -5.44 10.61 1.15
N GLY A 76 -4.69 9.81 1.92
CA GLY A 76 -3.69 8.89 1.39
C GLY A 76 -2.62 9.63 0.58
N GLU A 77 -2.18 9.01 -0.52
CA GLU A 77 -1.13 9.55 -1.39
C GLU A 77 -1.46 10.93 -1.96
N TYR A 78 -2.73 11.19 -2.27
CA TYR A 78 -3.16 12.49 -2.80
C TYR A 78 -2.89 13.63 -1.82
N ALA A 79 -3.07 13.40 -0.51
CA ALA A 79 -2.78 14.41 0.51
C ALA A 79 -1.27 14.76 0.51
N PHE A 80 -0.40 13.76 0.36
CA PHE A 80 1.05 13.95 0.28
C PHE A 80 1.46 14.74 -0.94
N LEU A 81 1.00 14.32 -2.13
CA LEU A 81 1.32 14.98 -3.39
C LEU A 81 0.79 16.40 -3.42
N LYS A 82 -0.43 16.64 -2.93
CA LYS A 82 -0.98 17.99 -2.82
C LYS A 82 -0.10 18.89 -1.95
N LYS A 83 0.41 18.38 -0.83
CA LYS A 83 1.23 19.16 0.10
C LYS A 83 2.63 19.44 -0.43
N SER A 84 3.28 18.44 -1.05
CA SER A 84 4.61 18.61 -1.66
C SER A 84 4.57 19.51 -2.90
N MET A 85 3.58 19.32 -3.78
CA MET A 85 3.40 20.13 -4.98
C MET A 85 2.98 21.57 -4.64
N ALA A 86 2.09 21.77 -3.67
CA ALA A 86 1.73 23.11 -3.21
C ALA A 86 2.91 23.84 -2.55
N HIS A 87 3.86 23.12 -1.96
CA HIS A 87 5.13 23.70 -1.51
C HIS A 87 6.02 24.10 -2.70
N TYR A 88 6.09 23.27 -3.73
CA TYR A 88 6.91 23.54 -4.92
C TYR A 88 6.38 24.71 -5.79
N HIS A 89 5.06 24.87 -5.90
CA HIS A 89 4.42 25.92 -6.71
C HIS A 89 4.46 27.34 -6.08
N ARG A 90 5.17 27.53 -4.96
CA ARG A 90 5.35 28.83 -4.27
C ARG A 90 6.66 29.55 -4.63
N PHE A 91 7.32 29.15 -5.70
CA PHE A 91 8.49 29.84 -6.30
C PHE A 91 8.17 30.32 -7.70
#